data_AF-A0A2U2M132-F1
#
_entry.id   AF-A0A2U2M132-F1
#
_cell.length_a   1.000
_cell.length_b   1.000
_cell.length_c   1.000
_cell.angle_alpha   90.00
_cell.angle_beta   90.00
_cell.angle_gamma   90.00
#
_symmetry.space_group_name_H-M   'P 1'
#
loop_
_entity.id
_entity.type
_entity.pdbx_description
1 polymer ?
#
loop_
_entity_poly.entity_id
_entity_poly.type
_entity_poly.pdbx_seq_one_letter_code
_entity_poly.pdbx_strand_id
1 'polypeptide(L)'
;MAKPGEHFEEKATQFLNQNFSTDNISFIKTETLDSSISDILVKNGNSSLFYIEAKDSRAQSGQFVLRLEDNDKFVFSSKNTSPEYEAREIIDYINKNLSTYINVRQRKIDVPIDLEISKKWIINHYRKQNVKFVITKYNDEFVIFPIEKFGDYFDIETHFRRKKSGSHNLKKSSLKKTKNFIKENFPVVNIQIVDDADLLVAFQKNFDLAENKRFLFEGDLLFFSKQDTSFFGNETTTFKIRRLSKTNNANIIFSISSKQKQQKEDLLLFKNSLI
;
A
#
# COMPACT_ATOMS: atom_id res chain seq x y z
N MET A 1 -4.53 -4.61 14.79
CA MET A 1 -4.22 -3.20 14.46
C MET A 1 -3.91 -3.16 12.98
N ALA A 2 -4.91 -2.81 12.19
CA ALA A 2 -4.75 -2.42 10.79
C ALA A 2 -3.60 -1.42 10.60
N LYS A 3 -2.96 -1.45 9.44
CA LYS A 3 -1.90 -0.48 9.13
C LYS A 3 -2.53 0.94 9.13
N PRO A 4 -1.77 2.00 9.45
CA PRO A 4 -2.31 3.37 9.45
C PRO A 4 -3.05 3.76 8.16
N GLY A 5 -2.56 3.31 6.99
CA GLY A 5 -3.23 3.52 5.70
C GLY A 5 -4.59 2.81 5.60
N GLU A 6 -4.66 1.53 5.98
CA GLU A 6 -5.91 0.74 5.95
C GLU A 6 -7.00 1.37 6.85
N HIS A 7 -6.60 1.95 7.99
CA HIS A 7 -7.51 2.67 8.88
C HIS A 7 -8.00 3.99 8.27
N PHE A 8 -7.13 4.69 7.53
CA PHE A 8 -7.51 5.89 6.81
C PHE A 8 -8.49 5.59 5.67
N GLU A 9 -8.22 4.55 4.88
CA GLU A 9 -9.10 4.08 3.79
C GLU A 9 -10.51 3.78 4.30
N GLU A 10 -10.62 3.11 5.46
CA GLU A 10 -11.90 2.80 6.08
C GLU A 10 -12.64 4.06 6.52
N LYS A 11 -11.95 4.99 7.20
CA LYS A 11 -12.55 6.28 7.59
C LYS A 11 -12.98 7.13 6.40
N ALA A 12 -12.17 7.17 5.35
CA ALA A 12 -12.48 7.88 4.11
C ALA A 12 -13.72 7.28 3.44
N THR A 13 -13.80 5.94 3.36
CA THR A 13 -14.96 5.24 2.80
C THR A 13 -16.22 5.49 3.62
N GLN A 14 -16.13 5.47 4.96
CA GLN A 14 -17.26 5.79 5.84
C GLN A 14 -17.73 7.23 5.65
N PHE A 15 -16.79 8.18 5.61
CA PHE A 15 -17.10 9.59 5.35
C PHE A 15 -17.84 9.76 4.01
N LEU A 16 -17.33 9.13 2.94
CA LEU A 16 -17.96 9.20 1.62
C LEU A 16 -19.38 8.65 1.64
N ASN A 17 -19.59 7.48 2.26
CA ASN A 17 -20.91 6.87 2.34
C ASN A 17 -21.90 7.71 3.17
N GLN A 18 -21.45 8.33 4.26
CA GLN A 18 -22.30 9.17 5.11
C GLN A 18 -22.74 10.47 4.44
N ASN A 19 -21.93 11.00 3.52
CA ASN A 19 -22.14 12.35 2.96
C ASN A 19 -22.61 12.36 1.51
N PHE A 20 -22.37 11.30 0.74
CA PHE A 20 -22.58 11.30 -0.71
C PHE A 20 -23.28 10.05 -1.25
N SER A 21 -23.54 9.01 -0.44
CA SER A 21 -24.32 7.87 -0.92
C SER A 21 -25.77 8.25 -1.15
N THR A 22 -26.36 7.60 -2.14
CA THR A 22 -27.79 7.67 -2.48
C THR A 22 -28.29 6.26 -2.77
N ASP A 23 -29.56 6.10 -3.14
CA ASP A 23 -30.11 4.77 -3.50
C ASP A 23 -29.31 4.09 -4.61
N ASN A 24 -28.68 4.86 -5.50
CA ASN A 24 -27.88 4.35 -6.60
C ASN A 24 -26.38 4.50 -6.39
N ILE A 25 -25.91 5.48 -5.61
CA ILE A 25 -24.48 5.75 -5.43
C ILE A 25 -23.94 5.09 -4.16
N SER A 26 -22.88 4.29 -4.32
CA SER A 26 -22.19 3.64 -3.20
C SER A 26 -20.67 3.69 -3.34
N PHE A 27 -19.98 3.73 -2.20
CA PHE A 27 -18.52 3.75 -2.09
C PHE A 27 -18.04 2.48 -1.39
N ILE A 28 -17.25 1.67 -2.09
CA ILE A 28 -16.84 0.35 -1.64
C ILE A 28 -15.33 0.33 -1.47
N LYS A 29 -14.85 0.14 -0.23
CA LYS A 29 -13.42 -0.10 0.03
C LYS A 29 -12.99 -1.39 -0.66
N THR A 30 -11.89 -1.37 -1.40
CA THR A 30 -11.33 -2.57 -2.01
C THR A 30 -10.47 -3.32 -1.00
N GLU A 31 -10.62 -4.64 -0.91
CA GLU A 31 -9.88 -5.48 0.05
C GLU A 31 -8.76 -6.29 -0.61
N THR A 32 -8.26 -5.82 -1.75
CA THR A 32 -7.27 -6.57 -2.53
C THR A 32 -5.84 -6.24 -2.13
N LEU A 33 -4.95 -7.22 -2.26
CA LEU A 33 -3.50 -7.01 -2.22
C LEU A 33 -2.92 -6.63 -3.59
N ASP A 34 -3.77 -6.56 -4.61
CA ASP A 34 -3.41 -6.19 -5.98
C ASP A 34 -3.23 -4.69 -6.10
N SER A 35 -1.98 -4.25 -6.28
CA SER A 35 -1.61 -2.85 -6.46
C SER A 35 -2.09 -2.23 -7.77
N SER A 36 -2.76 -2.98 -8.65
CA SER A 36 -3.39 -2.44 -9.86
C SER A 36 -4.80 -1.88 -9.62
N ILE A 37 -5.38 -2.12 -8.43
CA ILE A 37 -6.70 -1.65 -8.03
C ILE A 37 -6.51 -0.59 -6.94
N SER A 38 -7.24 0.51 -7.06
CA SER A 38 -7.20 1.64 -6.11
C SER A 38 -8.18 1.43 -4.94
N ASP A 39 -8.06 2.26 -3.92
CA ASP A 39 -8.57 2.01 -2.56
C ASP A 39 -10.11 1.97 -2.47
N ILE A 40 -10.82 2.84 -3.20
CA ILE A 40 -12.28 2.98 -3.06
C ILE A 40 -12.94 2.98 -4.43
N LEU A 41 -13.81 2.00 -4.68
CA LEU A 41 -14.62 1.91 -5.90
C LEU A 41 -15.92 2.70 -5.74
N VAL A 42 -16.24 3.54 -6.73
CA VAL A 42 -17.53 4.23 -6.84
C VAL A 42 -18.44 3.47 -7.79
N LYS A 43 -19.65 3.15 -7.33
CA LYS A 43 -20.68 2.49 -8.14
C LYS A 43 -21.93 3.36 -8.30
N ASN A 44 -22.58 3.22 -9.45
CA ASN A 44 -23.95 3.66 -9.72
C ASN A 44 -24.80 2.42 -10.06
N GLY A 45 -25.61 1.97 -9.10
CA GLY A 45 -26.26 0.66 -9.14
C GLY A 45 -25.23 -0.46 -9.29
N ASN A 46 -25.36 -1.24 -10.37
CA ASN A 46 -24.43 -2.33 -10.69
C ASN A 46 -23.21 -1.87 -11.52
N SER A 47 -23.18 -0.63 -11.98
CA SER A 47 -22.12 -0.11 -12.85
C SER A 47 -20.97 0.46 -12.02
N SER A 48 -19.74 0.05 -12.36
CA SER A 48 -18.51 0.64 -11.80
C SER A 48 -18.19 1.93 -12.56
N LEU A 49 -18.08 3.06 -11.85
CA LEU A 49 -17.81 4.35 -12.48
C LEU A 49 -16.30 4.63 -12.55
N PHE A 50 -15.67 4.75 -11.38
CA PHE A 50 -14.26 5.10 -11.22
C PHE A 50 -13.78 4.76 -9.81
N TYR A 51 -12.48 4.94 -9.58
CA TYR A 51 -11.87 4.80 -8.27
C TYR A 51 -11.52 6.15 -7.65
N ILE A 52 -11.51 6.16 -6.32
CA ILE A 52 -10.95 7.22 -5.48
C ILE A 52 -9.76 6.63 -4.74
N GLU A 53 -8.59 7.28 -4.88
CA GLU A 53 -7.41 6.92 -4.10
C GLU A 53 -7.47 7.61 -2.73
N ALA A 54 -7.24 6.86 -1.66
CA ALA A 54 -7.20 7.39 -0.30
C ALA A 54 -5.74 7.61 0.14
N LYS A 55 -5.43 8.82 0.59
CA LYS A 55 -4.10 9.17 1.11
C LYS A 55 -4.22 9.93 2.41
N ASP A 56 -3.60 9.42 3.46
CA ASP A 56 -3.44 10.19 4.69
C ASP A 56 -2.62 11.47 4.42
N SER A 57 -2.73 12.44 5.33
CA SER A 57 -2.04 13.73 5.31
C SER A 57 -0.53 13.63 5.09
N ARG A 58 0.10 12.51 5.46
CA ARG A 58 1.48 12.16 5.10
C ARG A 58 1.53 10.72 4.66
N ALA A 59 1.89 10.48 3.40
CA ALA A 59 1.83 9.14 2.81
C ALA A 59 2.92 8.91 1.76
N GLN A 60 2.98 7.67 1.26
CA GLN A 60 3.72 7.33 0.03
C GLN A 60 2.73 7.30 -1.14
N SER A 61 3.17 7.71 -2.33
CA SER A 61 2.30 7.85 -3.50
C SER A 61 2.90 7.22 -4.75
N GLY A 62 2.95 5.88 -4.74
CA GLY A 62 3.54 5.09 -5.83
C GLY A 62 5.06 4.96 -5.75
N GLN A 63 5.59 4.03 -6.57
CA GLN A 63 7.01 3.70 -6.66
C GLN A 63 7.31 2.96 -7.97
N PHE A 64 8.58 2.95 -8.37
CA PHE A 64 9.08 2.04 -9.40
C PHE A 64 10.48 1.53 -9.06
N VAL A 65 10.77 0.30 -9.49
CA VAL A 65 12.03 -0.40 -9.22
C VAL A 65 13.07 -0.02 -10.27
N LEU A 66 14.28 0.26 -9.79
CA LEU A 66 15.49 0.33 -10.62
C LEU A 66 16.39 -0.87 -10.30
N ARG A 67 17.05 -1.39 -11.33
CA ARG A 67 18.08 -2.44 -11.22
C ARG A 67 19.42 -1.83 -11.60
N LEU A 68 20.45 -2.09 -10.81
CA LEU A 68 21.81 -1.80 -11.21
C LEU A 68 22.29 -2.93 -12.12
N GLU A 69 22.74 -2.61 -13.33
CA GLU A 69 23.38 -3.55 -14.25
C GLU A 69 24.91 -3.52 -14.09
N ASP A 70 25.57 -4.53 -14.65
CA ASP A 70 27.02 -4.75 -14.50
C ASP A 70 27.89 -3.62 -15.09
N ASN A 71 27.31 -2.78 -15.96
CA ASN A 71 27.95 -1.58 -16.52
C ASN A 71 27.75 -0.33 -15.63
N ASP A 72 27.45 -0.52 -14.35
CA ASP A 72 27.18 0.52 -13.37
C ASP A 72 26.06 1.49 -13.78
N LYS A 73 25.04 0.98 -14.47
CA LYS A 73 23.87 1.77 -14.88
C LYS A 73 22.60 1.31 -14.17
N PHE A 74 21.85 2.26 -13.62
CA PHE A 74 20.50 1.99 -13.18
C PHE A 74 19.56 1.94 -14.37
N VAL A 75 18.85 0.82 -14.52
CA VAL A 75 17.85 0.59 -15.56
C VAL A 75 16.47 0.37 -14.95
N PHE A 76 15.44 0.70 -15.72
CA PHE A 76 14.06 0.45 -15.34
C PHE A 76 13.79 -1.05 -15.27
N SER A 77 13.17 -1.50 -14.17
CA SER A 77 12.81 -2.92 -14.06
C SER A 77 11.66 -3.27 -15.00
N SER A 78 11.85 -4.31 -15.82
CA SER A 78 10.80 -4.94 -16.64
C SER A 78 9.61 -5.50 -15.83
N LYS A 79 9.72 -5.60 -14.50
CA LYS A 79 8.64 -6.00 -13.60
C LYS A 79 7.82 -4.83 -13.05
N ASN A 80 8.15 -3.60 -13.43
CA ASN A 80 7.32 -2.45 -13.09
C ASN A 80 6.01 -2.50 -13.87
N THR A 81 4.94 -1.98 -13.28
CA THR A 81 3.61 -1.90 -13.92
C THR A 81 3.43 -0.60 -14.72
N SER A 82 4.26 0.42 -14.48
CA SER A 82 4.33 1.63 -15.29
C SER A 82 5.31 1.46 -16.46
N PRO A 83 5.09 2.16 -17.58
CA PRO A 83 6.02 2.18 -18.70
C PRO A 83 7.24 3.04 -18.38
N GLU A 84 8.40 2.63 -18.93
CA GLU A 84 9.69 3.26 -18.67
C GLU A 84 9.74 4.75 -19.07
N TYR A 85 9.07 5.14 -20.15
CA TYR A 85 9.13 6.51 -20.67
C TYR A 85 8.64 7.55 -19.65
N GLU A 86 7.77 7.17 -18.71
CA GLU A 86 7.30 8.05 -17.63
C GLU A 86 8.36 8.29 -16.56
N ALA A 87 9.32 7.37 -16.40
CA ALA A 87 10.38 7.42 -15.40
C ALA A 87 11.72 7.92 -15.96
N ARG A 88 11.82 8.16 -17.27
CA ARG A 88 13.09 8.40 -17.98
C ARG A 88 13.90 9.56 -17.39
N GLU A 89 13.26 10.71 -17.17
CA GLU A 89 13.94 11.89 -16.63
C GLU A 89 14.54 11.64 -15.23
N ILE A 90 13.86 10.84 -14.41
CA ILE A 90 14.34 10.46 -13.08
C ILE A 90 15.52 9.49 -13.20
N ILE A 91 15.44 8.52 -14.09
CA ILE A 91 16.51 7.54 -14.34
C ILE A 91 17.77 8.23 -14.87
N ASP A 92 17.60 9.15 -15.81
CA ASP A 92 18.70 9.93 -16.38
C ASP A 92 19.37 10.80 -15.31
N TYR A 93 18.59 11.43 -14.42
CA TYR A 93 19.12 12.15 -13.28
C TYR A 93 19.95 11.24 -12.35
N ILE A 94 19.41 10.07 -11.98
CA ILE A 94 20.11 9.10 -11.12
C ILE A 94 21.43 8.66 -11.76
N ASN A 95 21.42 8.31 -13.05
CA ASN A 95 22.61 7.85 -13.76
C ASN A 95 23.64 8.97 -13.97
N LYS A 96 23.21 10.22 -14.19
CA LYS A 96 24.11 11.38 -14.27
C LYS A 96 24.83 11.63 -12.93
N ASN A 97 24.21 11.24 -11.82
CA ASN A 97 24.71 11.44 -10.46
C ASN A 97 25.04 10.09 -9.77
N LEU A 98 25.50 9.11 -10.54
CA LEU A 98 25.64 7.71 -10.12
C LEU A 98 26.42 7.51 -8.82
N SER A 99 27.51 8.25 -8.61
CA SER A 99 28.36 8.13 -7.41
C SER A 99 27.59 8.32 -6.10
N THR A 100 26.55 9.16 -6.11
CA THR A 100 25.65 9.38 -4.97
C THR A 100 24.74 8.18 -4.70
N TYR A 101 24.34 7.46 -5.76
CA TYR A 101 23.23 6.51 -5.72
C TYR A 101 23.64 5.04 -5.84
N ILE A 102 24.84 4.74 -6.33
CA ILE A 102 25.34 3.38 -6.57
C ILE A 102 25.24 2.49 -5.33
N ASN A 103 25.50 3.07 -4.15
CA ASN A 103 25.49 2.39 -2.86
C ASN A 103 24.18 2.59 -2.08
N VAL A 104 23.06 2.83 -2.77
CA VAL A 104 21.75 3.05 -2.13
C VAL A 104 21.42 1.93 -1.12
N ARG A 105 21.02 2.33 0.09
CA ARG A 105 20.61 1.43 1.19
C ARG A 105 19.15 1.67 1.56
N GLN A 106 18.73 1.20 2.72
CA GLN A 106 17.34 1.35 3.18
C GLN A 106 16.98 2.80 3.57
N ARG A 107 17.97 3.58 4.00
CA ARG A 107 17.80 5.01 4.25
C ARG A 107 17.48 5.71 2.94
N LYS A 108 16.50 6.62 2.97
CA LYS A 108 16.13 7.44 1.82
C LYS A 108 17.26 8.41 1.46
N ILE A 109 17.53 8.54 0.17
CA ILE A 109 18.38 9.57 -0.41
C ILE A 109 17.47 10.44 -1.27
N ASP A 110 17.52 11.74 -1.07
CA ASP A 110 16.69 12.67 -1.83
C ASP A 110 17.12 12.70 -3.30
N VAL A 111 16.15 12.82 -4.20
CA VAL A 111 16.36 12.95 -5.64
C VAL A 111 15.71 14.27 -6.05
N PRO A 112 16.47 15.38 -6.09
CA PRO A 112 15.92 16.70 -6.34
C PRO A 112 15.62 16.85 -7.84
N ILE A 113 14.44 16.37 -8.23
CA ILE A 113 13.85 16.53 -9.56
C ILE A 113 12.74 17.57 -9.51
N ASP A 114 12.40 18.10 -10.69
CA ASP A 114 11.28 19.00 -10.84
C ASP A 114 9.98 18.36 -10.31
N LEU A 115 9.20 19.14 -9.57
CA LEU A 115 7.90 18.74 -9.04
C LEU A 115 6.97 18.26 -10.16
N GLU A 116 7.01 18.90 -11.34
CA GLU A 116 6.17 18.55 -12.48
C GLU A 116 6.45 17.14 -13.00
N ILE A 117 7.70 16.68 -12.97
CA ILE A 117 8.09 15.32 -13.35
C ILE A 117 7.45 14.32 -12.37
N SER A 118 7.61 14.57 -11.07
CA SER A 118 7.07 13.72 -10.01
C SER A 118 5.54 13.66 -10.06
N LYS A 119 4.90 14.83 -10.20
CA LYS A 119 3.45 14.99 -10.32
C LYS A 119 2.91 14.23 -11.53
N LYS A 120 3.51 14.40 -12.70
CA LYS A 120 3.09 13.74 -13.94
C LYS A 120 3.16 12.22 -13.82
N TRP A 121 4.24 11.69 -13.24
CA TRP A 121 4.37 10.25 -13.01
C TRP A 121 3.24 9.72 -12.12
N ILE A 122 2.96 10.39 -11.00
CA ILE A 122 1.92 9.99 -10.05
C ILE A 122 0.53 10.02 -10.69
N ILE A 123 0.20 11.11 -11.39
CA ILE A 123 -1.09 11.25 -12.08
C ILE A 123 -1.28 10.12 -13.10
N ASN A 124 -0.25 9.84 -13.92
CA ASN A 124 -0.33 8.79 -14.92
C ASN A 124 -0.43 7.39 -14.31
N HIS A 125 0.24 7.15 -13.17
CA HIS A 125 0.13 5.91 -12.43
C HIS A 125 -1.31 5.64 -12.00
N TYR A 126 -1.96 6.64 -11.39
CA TYR A 126 -3.32 6.50 -10.88
C TYR A 126 -4.39 6.47 -11.97
N ARG A 127 -4.21 7.22 -13.07
CA ARG A 127 -5.13 7.17 -14.21
C ARG A 127 -5.26 5.78 -14.83
N LYS A 128 -4.18 4.99 -14.85
CA LYS A 128 -4.21 3.61 -15.34
C LYS A 128 -5.08 2.68 -14.49
N GLN A 129 -5.31 3.05 -13.24
CA GLN A 129 -6.18 2.35 -12.31
C GLN A 129 -7.61 2.93 -12.32
N ASN A 130 -7.94 3.77 -13.32
CA ASN A 130 -9.22 4.47 -13.43
C ASN A 130 -9.55 5.34 -12.19
N VAL A 131 -8.52 5.91 -11.54
CA VAL A 131 -8.70 6.88 -10.47
C VAL A 131 -9.05 8.24 -11.07
N LYS A 132 -10.14 8.85 -10.59
CA LYS A 132 -10.54 10.21 -10.98
C LYS A 132 -10.36 11.23 -9.86
N PHE A 133 -10.49 10.80 -8.61
CA PHE A 133 -10.40 11.67 -7.44
C PHE A 133 -9.45 11.09 -6.41
N VAL A 134 -8.92 11.97 -5.57
CA VAL A 134 -8.17 11.61 -4.37
C VAL A 134 -8.92 12.15 -3.17
N ILE A 135 -8.99 11.37 -2.10
CA ILE A 135 -9.46 11.82 -0.80
C ILE A 135 -8.29 11.82 0.20
N THR A 136 -8.11 12.93 0.90
CA THR A 136 -7.08 13.12 1.91
C THR A 136 -7.59 13.85 3.14
N LYS A 137 -6.68 14.20 4.05
CA LYS A 137 -6.94 15.09 5.18
C LYS A 137 -6.03 16.30 5.18
N TYR A 138 -6.60 17.45 5.53
CA TYR A 138 -5.87 18.67 5.83
C TYR A 138 -6.47 19.28 7.10
N ASN A 139 -5.64 19.50 8.14
CA ASN A 139 -6.10 19.95 9.46
C ASN A 139 -7.29 19.14 9.99
N ASP A 140 -7.18 17.81 9.93
CA ASP A 140 -8.19 16.82 10.33
C ASP A 140 -9.51 16.79 9.53
N GLU A 141 -9.71 17.71 8.59
CA GLU A 141 -10.85 17.73 7.67
C GLU A 141 -10.59 16.91 6.41
N PHE A 142 -11.62 16.20 5.93
CA PHE A 142 -11.54 15.48 4.67
C PHE A 142 -11.55 16.43 3.48
N VAL A 143 -10.68 16.15 2.51
CA VAL A 143 -10.52 16.93 1.28
C VAL A 143 -10.56 15.99 0.09
N ILE A 144 -11.45 16.28 -0.88
CA ILE A 144 -11.64 15.53 -2.12
C ILE A 144 -11.33 16.44 -3.29
N PHE A 145 -10.50 15.97 -4.22
CA PHE A 145 -10.09 16.74 -5.38
C PHE A 145 -9.76 15.84 -6.58
N PRO A 146 -9.83 16.36 -7.83
CA PRO A 146 -9.53 15.58 -9.02
C PRO A 146 -8.05 15.21 -9.10
N ILE A 147 -7.73 14.02 -9.61
CA ILE A 147 -6.34 13.53 -9.69
C ILE A 147 -5.42 14.49 -10.47
N GLU A 148 -5.96 15.24 -11.42
CA GLU A 148 -5.28 16.27 -12.21
C GLU A 148 -4.62 17.35 -11.34
N LYS A 149 -5.19 17.64 -10.17
CA LYS A 149 -4.74 18.68 -9.24
C LYS A 149 -3.82 18.15 -8.14
N PHE A 150 -3.24 16.96 -8.32
CA PHE A 150 -2.42 16.31 -7.28
C PHE A 150 -1.34 17.20 -6.66
N GLY A 151 -0.61 17.96 -7.49
CA GLY A 151 0.45 18.87 -7.01
C GLY A 151 -0.04 20.14 -6.30
N ASP A 152 -1.32 20.50 -6.48
CA ASP A 152 -1.93 21.65 -5.81
C ASP A 152 -2.25 21.30 -4.35
N TYR A 153 -2.56 20.02 -4.09
CA TYR A 153 -2.99 19.52 -2.78
C TYR A 153 -1.89 18.85 -1.96
N PHE A 154 -0.81 18.42 -2.61
CA PHE A 154 0.32 17.77 -1.96
C PHE A 154 1.65 18.45 -2.29
N ASP A 155 2.52 18.59 -1.30
CA ASP A 155 3.96 18.64 -1.55
C ASP A 155 4.45 17.23 -1.86
N ILE A 156 5.38 17.11 -2.79
CA ILE A 156 5.87 15.82 -3.30
C ILE A 156 7.39 15.82 -3.21
N GLU A 157 7.93 14.83 -2.49
CA GLU A 157 9.36 14.56 -2.41
C GLU A 157 9.68 13.23 -3.09
N THR A 158 10.71 13.22 -3.93
CA THR A 158 11.19 12.01 -4.60
C THR A 158 12.42 11.46 -3.91
N HIS A 159 12.37 10.17 -3.59
CA HIS A 159 13.39 9.50 -2.81
C HIS A 159 13.89 8.23 -3.51
N PHE A 160 15.19 7.96 -3.44
CA PHE A 160 15.77 6.69 -3.82
C PHE A 160 16.15 5.88 -2.59
N ARG A 161 15.63 4.65 -2.49
CA ARG A 161 15.97 3.73 -1.39
C ARG A 161 15.78 2.27 -1.75
N ARG A 162 16.46 1.39 -1.01
CA ARG A 162 16.14 -0.03 -1.01
C ARG A 162 14.96 -0.33 -0.09
N LYS A 163 13.93 -0.98 -0.62
CA LYS A 163 12.71 -1.35 0.11
C LYS A 163 12.54 -2.87 0.01
N LYS A 164 12.44 -3.54 1.16
CA LYS A 164 12.06 -4.96 1.19
C LYS A 164 10.62 -5.09 0.72
N SER A 165 10.35 -6.09 -0.12
CA SER A 165 8.98 -6.41 -0.51
C SER A 165 8.16 -6.84 0.71
N GLY A 166 6.83 -6.77 0.59
CA GLY A 166 5.90 -7.10 1.66
C GLY A 166 5.96 -8.57 2.12
N SER A 167 5.11 -8.89 3.10
CA SER A 167 4.88 -10.28 3.50
C SER A 167 3.87 -10.95 2.59
N HIS A 168 3.89 -12.27 2.51
CA HIS A 168 2.96 -13.07 1.72
C HIS A 168 2.45 -14.26 2.52
N ASN A 169 1.39 -14.90 2.02
CA ASN A 169 0.94 -16.18 2.54
C ASN A 169 2.02 -17.25 2.38
N LEU A 170 1.90 -18.30 3.20
CA LEU A 170 2.70 -19.50 3.06
C LEU A 170 2.36 -20.19 1.74
N LYS A 171 3.31 -20.94 1.18
CA LYS A 171 3.02 -21.81 0.03
C LYS A 171 2.11 -22.95 0.50
N LYS A 172 1.15 -23.38 -0.33
CA LYS A 172 0.28 -24.54 0.00
C LYS A 172 1.07 -25.74 0.50
N SER A 173 2.18 -26.05 -0.18
CA SER A 173 3.09 -27.16 0.18
C SER A 173 3.76 -27.03 1.55
N SER A 174 3.90 -25.82 2.09
CA SER A 174 4.53 -25.56 3.39
C SER A 174 3.56 -25.49 4.57
N LEU A 175 2.24 -25.43 4.31
CA LEU A 175 1.22 -25.21 5.34
C LEU A 175 1.22 -26.33 6.39
N LYS A 176 1.20 -27.60 5.96
CA LYS A 176 1.14 -28.75 6.86
C LYS A 176 2.37 -28.83 7.78
N LYS A 177 3.56 -28.62 7.23
CA LYS A 177 4.81 -28.62 7.98
C LYS A 177 4.86 -27.47 8.99
N THR A 178 4.49 -26.27 8.54
CA THR A 178 4.44 -25.09 9.42
C THR A 178 3.42 -25.27 10.54
N LYS A 179 2.26 -25.87 10.24
CA LYS A 179 1.24 -26.20 11.24
C LYS A 179 1.79 -27.10 12.35
N ASN A 180 2.52 -28.16 11.99
CA ASN A 180 3.12 -29.07 12.96
C ASN A 180 4.19 -28.37 13.79
N PHE A 181 5.10 -27.63 13.14
CA PHE A 181 6.13 -26.85 13.82
C PHE A 181 5.53 -25.88 14.84
N ILE A 182 4.47 -25.15 14.47
CA ILE A 182 3.79 -24.23 15.40
C ILE A 182 3.21 -24.97 16.60
N LYS A 183 2.53 -26.10 16.39
CA LYS A 183 1.96 -26.90 17.47
C LYS A 183 3.01 -27.40 18.46
N GLU A 184 4.20 -27.76 17.97
CA GLU A 184 5.28 -28.32 18.77
C GLU A 184 6.07 -27.25 19.55
N ASN A 185 6.14 -26.02 19.01
CA ASN A 185 7.05 -24.98 19.53
C ASN A 185 6.33 -23.82 20.20
N PHE A 186 4.99 -23.74 20.12
CA PHE A 186 4.21 -22.64 20.64
C PHE A 186 2.97 -23.14 21.40
N PRO A 187 2.56 -22.48 22.49
CA PRO A 187 1.38 -22.85 23.27
C PRO A 187 0.08 -22.36 22.59
N VAL A 188 -0.14 -22.79 21.35
CA VAL A 188 -1.36 -22.47 20.59
C VAL A 188 -2.53 -23.27 21.13
N VAL A 189 -3.68 -22.61 21.32
CA VAL A 189 -4.92 -23.26 21.75
C VAL A 189 -5.74 -23.76 20.55
N ASN A 190 -5.57 -23.15 19.37
CA ASN A 190 -6.22 -23.58 18.15
C ASN A 190 -5.36 -23.25 16.92
N ILE A 191 -5.50 -24.04 15.85
CA ILE A 191 -4.78 -23.85 14.58
C ILE A 191 -5.54 -24.46 13.40
N GLN A 192 -5.85 -23.62 12.41
CA GLN A 192 -6.64 -24.00 11.24
C GLN A 192 -6.00 -23.49 9.95
N ILE A 193 -6.18 -24.27 8.88
CA ILE A 193 -5.91 -23.80 7.52
C ILE A 193 -7.25 -23.37 6.92
N VAL A 194 -7.31 -22.15 6.40
CA VAL A 194 -8.49 -21.54 5.77
C VAL A 194 -8.15 -21.24 4.32
N ASP A 195 -9.11 -21.49 3.42
CA ASP A 195 -9.03 -21.22 1.98
C ASP A 195 -7.74 -21.73 1.28
N ASP A 196 -7.21 -22.88 1.75
CA ASP A 196 -5.96 -23.50 1.31
C ASP A 196 -4.71 -22.59 1.32
N ALA A 197 -4.76 -21.41 1.93
CA ALA A 197 -3.69 -20.42 1.84
C ALA A 197 -3.33 -19.79 3.18
N ASP A 198 -4.29 -19.75 4.11
CA ASP A 198 -4.17 -19.03 5.36
C ASP A 198 -3.99 -20.00 6.51
N LEU A 199 -2.84 -19.92 7.20
CA LEU A 199 -2.63 -20.62 8.45
C LEU A 199 -2.98 -19.67 9.60
N LEU A 200 -4.13 -19.91 10.23
CA LEU A 200 -4.61 -19.18 11.39
C LEU A 200 -4.24 -19.95 12.67
N VAL A 201 -3.80 -19.21 13.68
CA VAL A 201 -3.41 -19.73 14.98
C VAL A 201 -4.06 -18.88 16.07
N ALA A 202 -4.45 -19.50 17.17
CA ALA A 202 -5.01 -18.82 18.31
C ALA A 202 -4.14 -19.04 19.55
N PHE A 203 -3.92 -17.96 20.29
CA PHE A 203 -3.37 -17.99 21.63
C PHE A 203 -4.42 -17.50 22.62
N GLN A 204 -4.24 -17.81 23.91
CA GLN A 204 -5.05 -17.17 24.95
C GLN A 204 -4.88 -15.63 24.90
N LYS A 205 -5.93 -14.88 25.24
CA LYS A 205 -6.01 -13.42 25.06
C LYS A 205 -4.83 -12.63 25.66
N ASN A 206 -4.21 -13.15 26.72
CA ASN A 206 -3.11 -12.51 27.44
C ASN A 206 -1.72 -13.11 27.13
N PHE A 207 -1.61 -13.97 26.11
CA PHE A 207 -0.33 -14.53 25.72
C PHE A 207 0.56 -13.46 25.07
N ASP A 208 1.71 -13.20 25.69
CA ASP A 208 2.71 -12.28 25.15
C ASP A 208 3.59 -12.99 24.12
N LEU A 209 3.57 -12.48 22.89
CA LEU A 209 4.37 -12.97 21.76
C LEU A 209 5.68 -12.19 21.58
N ALA A 210 6.02 -11.24 22.45
CA ALA A 210 7.14 -10.33 22.26
C ALA A 210 8.45 -11.04 21.89
N GLU A 211 8.79 -12.13 22.59
CA GLU A 211 10.03 -12.88 22.38
C GLU A 211 10.02 -13.71 21.08
N ASN A 212 8.85 -14.17 20.63
CA ASN A 212 8.76 -15.12 19.50
C ASN A 212 7.87 -14.62 18.35
N LYS A 213 7.66 -13.30 18.25
CA LYS A 213 6.83 -12.68 17.21
C LYS A 213 7.31 -13.03 15.80
N ARG A 214 8.61 -13.26 15.63
CA ARG A 214 9.24 -13.71 14.38
C ARG A 214 10.12 -14.91 14.64
N PHE A 215 10.14 -15.86 13.71
CA PHE A 215 10.92 -17.08 13.83
C PHE A 215 11.35 -17.59 12.45
N LEU A 216 12.45 -18.34 12.42
CA LEU A 216 12.96 -18.98 11.21
C LEU A 216 12.41 -20.40 11.10
N PHE A 217 11.92 -20.76 9.92
CA PHE A 217 11.49 -22.12 9.63
C PHE A 217 11.80 -22.47 8.17
N GLU A 218 12.50 -23.59 7.93
CA GLU A 218 12.97 -24.02 6.60
C GLU A 218 13.67 -22.88 5.80
N GLY A 219 14.43 -22.03 6.48
CA GLY A 219 15.15 -20.90 5.87
C GLY A 219 14.28 -19.71 5.49
N ASP A 220 13.00 -19.71 5.84
CA ASP A 220 12.08 -18.58 5.68
C ASP A 220 11.82 -17.88 7.02
N LEU A 221 11.78 -16.55 7.01
CA LEU A 221 11.45 -15.75 8.19
C LEU A 221 9.93 -15.54 8.25
N LEU A 222 9.31 -16.15 9.25
CA LEU A 222 7.87 -16.13 9.49
C LEU A 222 7.52 -15.24 10.68
N PHE A 223 6.27 -14.80 10.76
CA PHE A 223 5.77 -14.04 11.90
C PHE A 223 4.26 -14.19 12.12
N PHE A 224 3.84 -13.89 13.35
CA PHE A 224 2.43 -13.85 13.75
C PHE A 224 1.83 -12.48 13.44
N SER A 225 0.91 -12.42 12.47
CA SER A 225 0.15 -11.21 12.12
C SER A 225 -1.18 -11.20 12.86
N LYS A 226 -1.32 -10.37 13.91
CA LYS A 226 -2.57 -10.27 14.69
C LYS A 226 -3.74 -9.92 13.77
N GLN A 227 -4.85 -10.64 13.94
CA GLN A 227 -6.10 -10.37 13.24
C GLN A 227 -7.03 -9.58 14.16
N ASP A 228 -7.83 -8.68 13.60
CA ASP A 228 -8.77 -7.86 14.38
C ASP A 228 -10.08 -8.64 14.67
N THR A 229 -10.35 -9.72 13.95
CA THR A 229 -11.48 -10.63 14.20
C THR A 229 -11.07 -11.85 15.04
N SER A 230 -11.91 -12.18 16.02
CA SER A 230 -11.76 -13.37 16.85
C SER A 230 -12.34 -14.61 16.14
N PHE A 231 -11.63 -15.09 15.12
CA PHE A 231 -12.01 -16.30 14.37
C PHE A 231 -12.28 -17.52 15.28
N PHE A 232 -11.52 -17.67 16.38
CA PHE A 232 -11.66 -18.78 17.33
C PHE A 232 -12.43 -18.42 18.61
N GLY A 233 -13.19 -17.32 18.60
CA GLY A 233 -13.99 -16.84 19.74
C GLY A 233 -13.27 -15.82 20.64
N ASN A 234 -14.07 -15.16 21.49
CA ASN A 234 -13.72 -13.91 22.18
C ASN A 234 -12.63 -14.03 23.28
N GLU A 235 -12.32 -15.25 23.71
CA GLU A 235 -11.31 -15.56 24.73
C GLU A 235 -9.90 -15.80 24.15
N THR A 236 -9.78 -15.76 22.83
CA THR A 236 -8.51 -15.99 22.13
C THR A 236 -8.10 -14.78 21.32
N THR A 237 -6.80 -14.65 21.05
CA THR A 237 -6.29 -13.75 20.02
C THR A 237 -5.89 -14.57 18.80
N THR A 238 -6.51 -14.27 17.67
CA THR A 238 -6.21 -14.89 16.38
C THR A 238 -5.03 -14.19 15.70
N PHE A 239 -4.13 -14.99 15.14
CA PHE A 239 -3.03 -14.54 14.30
C PHE A 239 -3.02 -15.33 13.00
N LYS A 240 -2.62 -14.67 11.93
CA LYS A 240 -2.30 -15.28 10.64
C LYS A 240 -0.79 -15.43 10.52
N ILE A 241 -0.31 -16.60 10.12
CA ILE A 241 1.11 -16.81 9.85
C ILE A 241 1.46 -16.23 8.49
N ARG A 242 2.46 -15.36 8.46
CA ARG A 242 2.92 -14.68 7.24
C ARG A 242 4.42 -14.86 7.06
N ARG A 243 4.85 -14.94 5.81
CA ARG A 243 6.27 -15.03 5.42
C ARG A 243 6.78 -13.68 4.94
N LEU A 244 7.93 -13.25 5.44
CA LEU A 244 8.61 -12.05 4.95
C LEU A 244 9.36 -12.33 3.64
N SER A 245 9.29 -11.38 2.71
CA SER A 245 10.05 -11.49 1.46
C SER A 245 11.55 -11.30 1.70
N LYS A 246 12.35 -12.03 0.93
CA LYS A 246 13.81 -11.88 0.86
C LYS A 246 14.23 -10.75 -0.10
N THR A 247 13.33 -10.35 -1.01
CA THR A 247 13.59 -9.34 -2.05
C THR A 247 13.77 -7.96 -1.43
N ASN A 248 14.87 -7.28 -1.79
CA ASN A 248 15.21 -5.94 -1.34
C ASN A 248 15.69 -5.08 -2.52
N ASN A 249 14.76 -4.56 -3.30
CA ASN A 249 15.06 -3.84 -4.53
C ASN A 249 15.30 -2.36 -4.25
N ALA A 250 16.06 -1.70 -5.12
CA ALA A 250 16.16 -0.25 -5.15
C ALA A 250 14.92 0.33 -5.84
N ASN A 251 14.30 1.35 -5.24
CA ASN A 251 13.08 1.94 -5.74
C ASN A 251 13.18 3.46 -5.68
N ILE A 252 12.71 4.11 -6.73
CA ILE A 252 12.23 5.48 -6.63
C ILE A 252 10.86 5.43 -5.95
N ILE A 253 10.66 6.27 -4.95
CA ILE A 253 9.43 6.35 -4.18
C ILE A 253 9.07 7.80 -3.91
N PHE A 254 7.78 8.12 -4.03
CA PHE A 254 7.27 9.46 -3.79
C PHE A 254 6.67 9.54 -2.39
N SER A 255 7.07 10.55 -1.64
CA SER A 255 6.46 10.89 -0.35
C SER A 255 5.66 12.17 -0.52
N ILE A 256 4.49 12.23 0.11
CA ILE A 256 3.56 13.34 -0.04
C ILE A 256 3.15 13.90 1.32
N SER A 257 2.88 15.20 1.38
CA SER A 257 2.28 15.87 2.53
C SER A 257 1.18 16.84 2.11
N SER A 258 -0.01 16.72 2.70
CA SER A 258 -1.15 17.55 2.33
C SER A 258 -0.93 19.00 2.74
N LYS A 259 -1.32 19.94 1.87
CA LYS A 259 -1.07 21.37 2.08
C LYS A 259 -2.26 22.28 1.80
N GLN A 260 -3.36 21.72 1.32
CA GLN A 260 -4.47 22.50 0.81
C GLN A 260 -5.80 22.03 1.38
N LYS A 261 -6.62 22.99 1.82
CA LYS A 261 -8.00 22.77 2.24
C LYS A 261 -8.92 22.54 1.04
N GLN A 262 -10.09 21.97 1.29
CA GLN A 262 -11.12 21.73 0.27
C GLN A 262 -11.46 23.01 -0.51
N GLN A 263 -11.30 22.94 -1.84
CA GLN A 263 -11.83 23.96 -2.75
C GLN A 263 -13.27 23.65 -3.14
N LYS A 264 -14.09 24.70 -3.27
CA LYS A 264 -15.52 24.56 -3.59
C LYS A 264 -15.73 24.01 -4.99
N GLU A 265 -14.94 24.46 -5.98
CA GLU A 265 -15.09 23.98 -7.36
C GLU A 265 -14.77 22.49 -7.48
N ASP A 266 -13.75 22.02 -6.75
CA ASP A 266 -13.34 20.61 -6.78
C ASP A 266 -14.36 19.69 -6.12
N LEU A 267 -14.98 20.13 -5.02
CA LEU A 267 -16.08 19.40 -4.40
C LEU A 267 -17.33 19.37 -5.30
N LEU A 268 -17.61 20.47 -6.00
CA LEU A 268 -18.71 20.53 -6.98
C LEU A 268 -18.44 19.58 -8.15
N LEU A 269 -17.22 19.56 -8.68
CA LEU A 269 -16.81 18.63 -9.73
C LEU A 269 -16.97 17.17 -9.28
N PHE A 270 -16.56 16.86 -8.06
CA PHE A 270 -16.77 15.54 -7.46
C PHE A 270 -18.25 15.18 -7.43
N LYS A 271 -19.11 16.04 -6.87
CA LYS A 271 -20.56 15.80 -6.80
C LYS A 271 -21.18 15.59 -8.18
N ASN A 272 -20.81 16.40 -9.16
CA ASN A 272 -21.30 16.28 -10.53
C ASN A 272 -20.86 14.97 -11.21
N SER A 273 -19.72 14.40 -10.81
CA SER A 273 -19.25 13.12 -11.36
C SER A 273 -20.00 11.89 -10.83
N LEU A 274 -20.84 12.06 -9.80
CA LEU A 274 -21.67 11.00 -9.22
C LEU A 274 -23.05 10.90 -9.90
N ILE A 275 -23.41 11.83 -10.78
CA ILE A 275 -24.71 11.90 -11.45
C ILE A 275 -24.67 11.12 -12.76
#